data_AF-A0A4Q3UDK7-F1
#
_entry.id   AF-A0A4Q3UDK7-F1
#
_cell.length_a   1.000
_cell.length_b   1.000
_cell.length_c   1.000
_cell.angle_alpha   90.00
_cell.angle_beta   90.00
_cell.angle_gamma   90.00
#
_symmetry.space_group_name_H-M   'P 1'
#
loop_
_entity.id
_entity.type
_entity.pdbx_description
1 polymer ?
#
loop_
_entity_poly.entity_id
_entity_poly.type
_entity_poly.pdbx_seq_one_letter_code
_entity_poly.pdbx_strand_id
1 'polypeptide(L)' 'VGGGVIRDVLLNRVPVILEKEIYASAAMVAALIVVLGASLPSVPEDWVSVTALLVCFAIRILALRYHWNLPDPGGKK' A
#
# COMPACT_ATOMS: atom_id res chain seq x y z
N VAL A 1 -1.66 6.76 2.62
CA VAL A 1 -2.29 7.02 1.30
C VAL A 1 -2.78 8.46 1.19
N GLY A 2 -3.76 8.90 2.01
CA GLY A 2 -4.37 10.23 1.88
C GLY A 2 -3.41 11.42 1.91
N GLY A 3 -2.45 11.47 2.84
CA GLY A 3 -1.47 12.57 2.91
C GLY A 3 -0.55 12.67 1.69
N GLY A 4 -0.23 11.54 1.05
CA GLY A 4 0.54 11.52 -0.19
C GLY A 4 -0.27 12.09 -1.36
N VAL A 5 -1.55 11.71 -1.46
CA VAL A 5 -2.46 12.24 -2.49
C VAL A 5 -2.64 13.75 -2.35
N ILE A 6 -2.85 14.26 -1.13
CA ILE A 6 -2.99 15.69 -0.89
C ILE A 6 -1.73 16.45 -1.32
N ARG A 7 -0.54 15.95 -0.95
CA ARG A 7 0.73 16.54 -1.38
C ARG A 7 0.87 16.58 -2.90
N ASP A 8 0.54 15.47 -3.57
CA ASP A 8 0.70 15.36 -5.02
C ASP A 8 -0.28 16.29 -5.76
N VAL A 9 -1.53 16.41 -5.28
CA VAL A 9 -2.53 17.35 -5.80
C VAL A 9 -2.08 18.81 -5.59
N LEU A 10 -1.57 19.16 -4.41
CA LEU A 10 -1.05 20.50 -4.14
C LEU A 10 0.15 20.87 -5.03
N LEU A 11 0.95 19.87 -5.43
CA LEU A 11 2.08 20.03 -6.35
C LEU A 11 1.68 19.94 -7.82
N ASN A 12 0.38 19.84 -8.13
CA ASN A 12 -0.16 19.65 -9.48
C ASN A 12 0.49 18.46 -10.23
N ARG A 13 0.78 17.38 -9.50
CA ARG A 13 1.34 16.11 -10.00
C ARG A 13 0.22 15.06 -9.98
N VAL A 14 0.29 14.10 -10.90
CA VAL A 14 -0.60 12.94 -10.84
C VAL A 14 -0.28 12.17 -9.56
N PRO A 15 -1.27 11.88 -8.70
CA PRO A 15 -1.04 11.16 -7.45
C PRO A 15 -0.39 9.80 -7.71
N VAL A 16 0.64 9.45 -6.94
CA VAL A 16 1.38 8.18 -7.12
C VAL A 16 0.46 6.96 -6.99
N ILE A 17 -0.69 7.08 -6.31
CA ILE A 17 -1.66 5.99 -6.19
C ILE A 17 -2.40 5.69 -7.51
N LEU A 18 -2.52 6.67 -8.40
CA LEU A 18 -3.10 6.52 -9.74
C LEU A 18 -2.06 6.00 -10.75
N GLU A 19 -0.78 6.29 -10.54
CA GLU A 19 0.30 5.79 -11.40
C GLU A 19 0.75 4.37 -11.05
N LYS A 20 0.72 4.00 -9.76
CA LYS A 20 1.21 2.69 -9.29
C LYS A 20 0.14 1.97 -8.50
N GLU A 21 -0.57 1.06 -9.16
CA GLU A 21 -1.61 0.20 -8.55
C GLU A 21 -1.11 -0.56 -7.31
N ILE A 22 0.19 -0.82 -7.23
CA ILE A 22 0.80 -1.52 -6.10
C ILE A 22 0.79 -0.68 -4.81
N TYR A 23 0.69 0.65 -4.89
CA TYR A 23 0.45 1.47 -3.71
C TYR A 23 -0.92 1.15 -3.10
N ALA A 24 -1.96 1.08 -3.93
CA ALA A 24 -3.32 0.80 -3.49
C ALA A 24 -3.46 -0.66 -2.99
N SER A 25 -2.90 -1.62 -3.73
CA SER A 25 -2.98 -3.04 -3.34
C SER A 25 -2.23 -3.34 -2.05
N ALA A 26 -1.06 -2.73 -1.82
CA ALA A 26 -0.33 -2.87 -0.56
C ALA A 26 -1.14 -2.36 0.65
N ALA A 27 -1.80 -1.20 0.49
CA ALA A 27 -2.67 -0.65 1.53
C ALA A 27 -3.89 -1.55 1.77
N MET A 28 -4.44 -2.14 0.70
CA MET A 28 -5.58 -3.06 0.79
C MET A 28 -5.19 -4.35 1.52
N VAL A 29 -4.02 -4.93 1.22
CA VAL A 29 -3.49 -6.12 1.93
C VAL A 29 -3.26 -5.82 3.40
N ALA A 30 -2.65 -4.68 3.73
CA ALA A 30 -2.44 -4.27 5.11
C ALA A 30 -3.77 -4.10 5.88
N ALA A 31 -4.77 -3.47 5.26
CA ALA A 31 -6.11 -3.34 5.85
C ALA A 31 -6.76 -4.72 6.08
N LEU A 32 -6.60 -5.64 5.13
CA LEU A 32 -7.15 -7.00 5.23
C LEU A 32 -6.52 -7.78 6.40
N ILE A 33 -5.22 -7.61 6.63
CA ILE A 33 -4.50 -8.21 7.76
C ILE A 33 -5.02 -7.67 9.09
N VAL A 34 -5.24 -6.36 9.19
CA VAL A 34 -5.79 -5.75 10.42
C VAL A 34 -7.21 -6.26 10.69
N VAL A 35 -8.07 -6.32 9.66
CA VAL A 35 -9.45 -6.79 9.80
C VAL A 35 -9.51 -8.27 10.20
N LEU A 36 -8.69 -9.11 9.56
CA LEU A 36 -8.60 -10.53 9.92
C LEU A 36 -8.02 -10.71 11.33
N GLY A 37 -6.99 -9.95 11.69
CA GLY A 37 -6.40 -9.98 13.04
C GLY A 37 -7.39 -9.55 14.13
N ALA A 38 -8.22 -8.55 13.87
CA ALA A 38 -9.26 -8.10 14.79
C ALA A 38 -10.37 -9.15 15.02
N SER A 39 -10.58 -10.05 14.04
CA SER A 39 -11.54 -11.16 14.19
C SER A 39 -11.03 -12.34 15.02
N LEU A 40 -9.73 -12.37 15.38
CA LEU A 40 -9.16 -13.39 16.25
C LEU A 40 -9.08 -12.88 17.70
N PRO A 41 -9.97 -13.31 18.62
CA PRO A 41 -9.99 -12.85 20.01
C PRO A 41 -8.77 -13.28 20.84
N SER A 42 -7.91 -14.16 20.30
CA SER A 42 -6.71 -14.69 20.95
C SER A 42 -5.42 -13.91 20.64
N VAL A 43 -5.47 -12.90 19.76
CA VAL A 43 -4.30 -12.10 19.38
C VAL A 43 -4.39 -10.71 20.03
N PRO A 44 -3.38 -10.26 20.79
CA PRO A 44 -3.38 -8.91 21.34
C PRO A 44 -3.32 -7.87 20.20
N GLU A 45 -4.11 -6.81 20.33
CA GLU A 45 -4.25 -5.75 19.31
C GLU A 45 -2.91 -5.08 18.95
N ASP A 46 -2.01 -4.96 19.93
CA ASP A 46 -0.64 -4.45 19.73
C ASP A 46 0.15 -5.29 18.72
N TRP A 47 0.05 -6.62 18.81
CA TRP A 47 0.74 -7.54 17.90
C TRP A 47 0.13 -7.50 16.49
N VAL A 48 -1.19 -7.35 16.38
CA VAL A 48 -1.87 -7.17 15.08
C VAL A 48 -1.41 -5.88 14.40
N SER A 49 -1.30 -4.80 15.15
CA SER A 49 -0.86 -3.50 14.63
C SER A 49 0.60 -3.51 14.16
N VAL A 50 1.50 -4.11 14.96
CA VAL A 50 2.93 -4.24 14.60
C VAL A 50 3.11 -5.14 13.37
N THR A 51 2.40 -6.28 13.31
CA THR A 51 2.47 -7.19 12.16
C THR A 51 1.91 -6.55 10.90
N ALA A 52 0.77 -5.86 10.98
CA ALA A 52 0.21 -5.12 9.85
C ALA A 52 1.15 -4.02 9.34
N LEU A 53 1.79 -3.28 10.26
CA LEU A 53 2.78 -2.26 9.91
C LEU A 53 4.00 -2.87 9.22
N LEU A 54 4.55 -3.95 9.76
CA LEU A 54 5.69 -4.66 9.17
C LEU A 54 5.36 -5.22 7.79
N VAL A 55 4.19 -5.84 7.62
CA VAL A 55 3.77 -6.40 6.34
C VAL A 55 3.53 -5.28 5.31
N CYS A 56 2.83 -4.21 5.69
CA CYS A 56 2.63 -3.04 4.84
C CYS A 56 3.97 -2.45 4.38
N PHE A 57 4.91 -2.28 5.32
CA PHE A 57 6.25 -1.76 5.04
C PHE A 57 7.08 -2.70 4.17
N ALA A 58 7.03 -4.01 4.43
CA ALA A 58 7.71 -5.01 3.63
C ALA A 58 7.19 -5.03 2.20
N ILE A 59 5.87 -5.04 1.99
CA ILE A 59 5.24 -4.95 0.66
C ILE A 59 5.65 -3.65 -0.02
N ARG A 60 5.68 -2.52 0.71
CA ARG A 60 6.10 -1.22 0.20
C ARG A 60 7.55 -1.25 -0.32
N ILE A 61 8.47 -1.83 0.46
CA ILE A 61 9.87 -1.97 0.05
C ILE A 61 10.02 -2.94 -1.11
N LEU A 62 9.33 -4.09 -1.08
CA LEU A 62 9.38 -5.07 -2.17
C LEU A 62 8.88 -4.45 -3.47
N ALA A 63 7.76 -3.73 -3.44
CA ALA A 63 7.19 -3.03 -4.59
C ALA A 63 8.15 -1.99 -5.17
N LEU A 64 8.84 -1.22 -4.32
CA LEU A 64 9.83 -0.24 -4.74
C LEU A 64 11.08 -0.91 -5.31
N ARG A 65 11.56 -1.98 -4.67
CA ARG A 65 12.81 -2.67 -5.02
C ARG A 65 12.68 -3.52 -6.28
N TYR A 66 11.53 -4.18 -6.46
CA TYR A 66 11.24 -4.96 -7.67
C TYR A 66 10.80 -4.07 -8.84
N HIS A 67 10.71 -2.75 -8.65
CA HIS A 67 10.10 -1.83 -9.61
C HIS A 67 8.85 -2.46 -10.21
N TRP A 68 7.97 -3.02 -9.38
CA TRP A 68 6.70 -3.50 -9.85
C TRP A 68 5.99 -2.27 -10.46
N ASN A 69 6.13 -2.17 -11.76
CA ASN A 69 5.43 -1.29 -12.64
C ASN A 69 4.62 -2.30 -13.44
N LEU A 70 3.31 -2.30 -13.26
CA LEU A 70 2.48 -3.01 -14.20
C LEU A 70 2.80 -2.44 -15.59
N PRO A 71 2.91 -3.29 -16.62
CA PRO A 71 3.13 -2.83 -17.99
C PRO A 71 2.04 -1.81 -18.31
N ASP A 72 2.49 -0.66 -18.81
CA ASP A 72 1.64 0.43 -19.24
C ASP A 72 0.55 -0.09 -20.19
N PRO A 73 -0.75 0.12 -19.93
CA PRO A 73 -1.80 -0.11 -20.92
C PRO A 73 -1.59 0.75 -22.18
N GLY A 74 -0.74 1.78 -22.11
CA GLY A 74 -0.27 2.60 -23.23
C GLY A 74 0.93 2.01 -23.95
N GLY A 75 0.73 0.95 -24.73
CA GLY A 75 1.69 0.55 -25.75
C GLY A 75 1.93 1.68 -26.78
N LYS A 76 2.93 2.53 -26.54
CA LYS A 76 3.65 3.23 -27.59
C LYS A 76 5.14 2.93 -27.43
N LYS A 77 5.62 2.22 -28.46
CA LYS A 77 6.98 1.73 -28.74
C LYS A 77 8.12 2.50 -28.07
#